data_AF-A0A8T4L257-F1
#
_entry.id   AF-A0A8T4L257-F1
#
_cell.length_a   1.000
_cell.length_b   1.000
_cell.length_c   1.000
_cell.angle_alpha   90.00
_cell.angle_beta   90.00
_cell.angle_gamma   90.00
#
_symmetry.space_group_name_H-M   'P 1'
#
loop_
_entity.id
_entity.type
_entity.pdbx_description
1 polymer ?
#
loop_
_entity_poly.entity_id
_entity_poly.type
_entity_poly.pdbx_seq_one_letter_code
_entity_poly.pdbx_strand_id
1 'polypeptide(L)'
;MGVFLSKLIGKSTRAERERKKAAFIRELLRIKSLRNQKAKPDEYIKNLAHDFLIDEMTVTKKDGSVLLTTDKTNAFKKAVASSSVYEFIKSEYPDSKMLTIKDDDHYNIIYSEGNLIYIMKSTGEITPIETKKIVEYVNGKLNKAAIA
;
A
#
# COMPACT_ATOMS: atom_id res chain seq x y z
N MET A 1 29.67 54.37 -13.91
CA MET A 1 28.87 53.14 -13.69
C MET A 1 29.60 51.96 -14.29
N GLY A 2 30.14 51.02 -13.50
CA GLY A 2 30.80 49.86 -14.12
C GLY A 2 31.54 48.87 -13.22
N VAL A 3 31.20 48.74 -11.93
CA VAL A 3 31.96 47.86 -11.01
C VAL A 3 31.08 46.80 -10.31
N PHE A 4 29.79 46.68 -10.65
CA PHE A 4 28.87 45.84 -9.87
C PHE A 4 28.36 44.55 -10.52
N LEU A 5 28.94 44.08 -11.63
CA LEU A 5 28.45 42.88 -12.33
C LEU A 5 29.45 41.72 -12.47
N SER A 6 30.71 41.87 -12.05
CA SER A 6 31.72 40.79 -12.18
C SER A 6 31.78 39.81 -10.99
N LYS A 7 30.99 40.01 -9.92
CA LYS A 7 31.13 39.25 -8.66
C LYS A 7 30.06 38.18 -8.39
N LEU A 8 29.14 37.91 -9.32
CA LEU A 8 27.98 37.03 -9.05
C LEU A 8 27.87 35.76 -9.90
N ILE A 9 28.89 35.42 -10.68
CA ILE A 9 28.93 34.13 -11.39
C ILE A 9 30.18 33.37 -10.95
N GLY A 10 30.12 32.83 -9.74
CA GLY A 10 31.03 31.76 -9.31
C GLY A 10 30.86 30.57 -10.26
N LYS A 11 31.75 30.45 -11.24
CA LYS A 11 31.79 29.33 -12.18
C LYS A 11 32.05 28.06 -11.38
N SER A 12 31.01 27.27 -11.12
CA SER A 12 31.18 25.95 -10.50
C SER A 12 32.25 25.16 -11.25
N THR A 13 33.22 24.66 -10.50
CA THR A 13 34.36 23.95 -11.06
C THR A 13 33.89 22.67 -11.74
N ARG A 14 34.66 22.16 -12.71
CA ARG A 14 34.34 20.89 -13.39
C ARG A 14 34.16 19.75 -12.37
N ALA A 15 34.95 19.77 -11.29
CA ALA A 15 34.85 18.82 -10.19
C ALA A 15 33.52 18.93 -9.41
N GLU A 16 33.01 20.13 -9.16
CA GLU A 16 31.71 20.32 -8.49
C GLU A 16 30.54 19.85 -9.36
N ARG A 17 30.61 20.07 -10.68
CA ARG A 17 29.59 19.57 -11.62
C ARG A 17 29.57 18.05 -11.66
N GLU A 18 30.73 17.40 -11.68
CA GLU A 18 30.83 15.95 -11.65
C GLU A 18 30.36 15.36 -10.31
N ARG A 19 30.65 16.03 -9.17
CA ARG A 19 30.11 15.64 -7.86
C ARG A 19 28.58 15.75 -7.80
N LYS A 20 28.00 16.83 -8.35
CA LYS A 20 26.54 17.01 -8.41
C LYS A 20 25.87 15.96 -9.31
N LYS A 21 26.46 15.64 -10.46
CA LYS A 21 25.98 14.55 -11.33
C LYS A 21 26.05 13.19 -10.63
N ALA A 22 27.16 12.88 -9.97
CA ALA A 22 27.31 11.62 -9.24
C ALA A 22 26.31 11.50 -8.09
N ALA A 23 26.06 12.58 -7.35
CA ALA A 23 25.04 12.62 -6.31
C ALA A 23 23.63 12.40 -6.90
N PHE A 24 23.31 13.05 -8.01
CA PHE A 24 22.04 12.88 -8.71
C PHE A 24 21.84 11.46 -9.23
N ILE A 25 22.86 10.85 -9.83
CA ILE A 25 22.82 9.46 -10.30
C ILE A 25 22.64 8.50 -9.12
N ARG A 26 23.31 8.71 -7.98
CA ARG A 26 23.10 7.92 -6.77
C ARG A 26 21.67 8.03 -6.26
N GLU A 27 21.09 9.22 -6.29
CA GLU A 27 19.71 9.44 -5.87
C GLU A 27 18.72 8.75 -6.83
N LEU A 28 18.95 8.81 -8.14
CA LEU A 28 18.16 8.07 -9.13
C LEU A 28 18.26 6.55 -8.95
N LEU A 29 19.46 6.04 -8.66
CA LEU A 29 19.67 4.62 -8.36
C LEU A 29 18.99 4.20 -7.06
N ARG A 30 19.01 5.06 -6.03
CA ARG A 30 18.26 4.86 -4.78
C ARG A 30 16.76 4.82 -5.03
N ILE A 31 16.21 5.77 -5.79
CA ILE A 31 14.78 5.80 -6.17
C ILE A 31 14.40 4.56 -6.99
N LYS A 32 15.26 4.14 -7.92
CA LYS A 32 15.05 2.91 -8.73
C LYS A 32 15.10 1.65 -7.86
N SER A 33 16.03 1.55 -6.93
CA SER A 33 16.13 0.46 -5.95
C SER A 33 14.88 0.37 -5.08
N LEU A 34 14.42 1.51 -4.55
CA LEU A 34 13.17 1.59 -3.76
C LEU A 34 11.93 1.21 -4.59
N ARG A 35 11.89 1.58 -5.88
CA ARG A 35 10.85 1.13 -6.81
C ARG A 35 10.90 -0.38 -7.08
N ASN A 36 12.09 -0.95 -7.25
CA ASN A 36 12.26 -2.39 -7.49
C ASN A 36 11.99 -3.22 -6.22
N GLN A 37 12.23 -2.69 -5.02
CA GLN A 37 11.79 -3.31 -3.76
C GLN A 37 10.26 -3.26 -3.61
N LYS A 38 9.60 -2.18 -4.07
CA LYS A 38 8.14 -2.09 -4.15
C LYS A 38 7.48 -3.05 -5.16
N ALA A 39 8.22 -3.72 -6.03
CA ALA A 39 7.66 -4.67 -7.00
C ALA A 39 7.39 -6.07 -6.44
N LYS A 40 7.87 -6.41 -5.23
CA LYS A 40 7.71 -7.73 -4.59
C LYS A 40 6.46 -7.95 -3.69
N PRO A 41 5.88 -6.92 -3.04
CA PRO A 41 4.69 -7.10 -2.19
C PRO A 41 3.43 -7.45 -2.99
N ASP A 42 3.33 -6.97 -4.23
CA ASP A 42 2.14 -7.16 -5.07
C ASP A 42 2.02 -8.58 -5.67
N GLU A 43 3.15 -9.24 -5.94
CA GLU A 43 3.14 -10.66 -6.36
C GLU A 43 2.74 -11.58 -5.20
N TYR A 44 3.21 -11.28 -3.99
CA TYR A 44 2.85 -12.05 -2.80
C TYR A 44 1.34 -12.01 -2.55
N ILE A 45 0.73 -10.82 -2.58
CA ILE A 45 -0.71 -10.71 -2.31
C ILE A 45 -1.55 -11.35 -3.41
N LYS A 46 -1.07 -11.39 -4.67
CA LYS A 46 -1.72 -12.12 -5.76
C LYS A 46 -1.69 -13.63 -5.53
N ASN A 47 -0.54 -14.18 -5.14
CA ASN A 47 -0.42 -15.60 -4.84
C ASN A 47 -1.28 -15.97 -3.62
N LEU A 48 -1.25 -15.15 -2.57
CA LEU A 48 -2.10 -15.36 -1.40
C LEU A 48 -3.58 -15.31 -1.77
N ALA A 49 -3.99 -14.32 -2.56
CA ALA A 49 -5.38 -14.22 -3.02
C ALA A 49 -5.79 -15.47 -3.81
N HIS A 50 -4.93 -15.94 -4.71
CA HIS A 50 -5.16 -17.19 -5.45
C HIS A 50 -5.30 -18.42 -4.53
N ASP A 51 -4.40 -18.60 -3.56
CA ASP A 51 -4.40 -19.75 -2.64
C ASP A 51 -5.68 -19.82 -1.78
N PHE A 52 -6.28 -18.67 -1.48
CA PHE A 52 -7.51 -18.55 -0.69
C PHE A 52 -8.77 -18.32 -1.55
N LEU A 53 -8.69 -18.46 -2.88
CA LEU A 53 -9.81 -18.23 -3.80
C LEU A 53 -10.46 -16.84 -3.65
N ILE A 54 -9.62 -15.83 -3.44
CA ILE A 54 -10.00 -14.42 -3.33
C ILE A 54 -9.77 -13.77 -4.69
N ASP A 55 -10.83 -13.24 -5.28
CA ASP A 55 -10.77 -12.56 -6.57
C ASP A 55 -9.97 -11.26 -6.46
N GLU A 56 -10.23 -10.50 -5.39
CA GLU A 56 -9.57 -9.22 -5.15
C GLU A 56 -9.25 -9.02 -3.67
N MET A 57 -8.04 -8.52 -3.38
CA MET A 57 -7.61 -8.17 -2.04
C MET A 57 -6.95 -6.80 -2.03
N THR A 58 -7.33 -5.98 -1.07
CA THR A 58 -6.73 -4.67 -0.82
C THR A 58 -6.52 -4.50 0.68
N VAL A 59 -5.32 -4.05 1.07
CA VAL A 59 -4.95 -3.81 2.47
C VAL A 59 -4.62 -2.34 2.61
N THR A 60 -5.29 -1.67 3.54
CA THR A 60 -5.16 -0.24 3.77
C THR A 60 -4.91 0.04 5.24
N LYS A 61 -4.39 1.22 5.53
CA LYS A 61 -4.49 1.80 6.88
C LYS A 61 -5.84 2.48 7.06
N LYS A 62 -6.21 2.74 8.31
CA LYS A 62 -7.41 3.52 8.67
C LYS A 62 -7.43 4.95 8.10
N ASP A 63 -6.26 5.50 7.77
CA ASP A 63 -6.13 6.80 7.09
C ASP A 63 -6.45 6.74 5.58
N GLY A 64 -6.78 5.56 5.05
CA GLY A 64 -7.08 5.35 3.62
C GLY A 64 -5.85 5.08 2.75
N SER A 65 -4.63 5.08 3.29
CA SER A 65 -3.44 4.74 2.52
C SER A 65 -3.41 3.25 2.17
N VAL A 66 -3.23 2.95 0.88
CA VAL A 66 -3.15 1.59 0.35
C VAL A 66 -1.73 1.05 0.57
N LEU A 67 -1.62 -0.11 1.22
CA LEU A 67 -0.36 -0.82 1.43
C LEU A 67 -0.12 -1.90 0.39
N LEU A 68 -1.15 -2.71 0.11
CA LEU A 68 -1.10 -3.83 -0.82
C LEU A 68 -2.41 -3.91 -1.59
N THR A 69 -2.36 -4.33 -2.85
CA THR A 69 -3.58 -4.57 -3.63
C THR A 69 -3.33 -5.53 -4.79
N THR A 70 -4.30 -6.37 -5.10
CA THR A 70 -4.30 -7.17 -6.34
C THR A 70 -4.77 -6.36 -7.55
N ASP A 71 -5.70 -5.42 -7.36
CA ASP A 71 -6.13 -4.44 -8.38
C ASP A 71 -5.58 -3.06 -8.08
N LYS A 72 -4.68 -2.56 -8.92
CA LYS A 72 -4.09 -1.21 -8.77
C LYS A 72 -4.98 -0.09 -9.32
N THR A 73 -5.92 -0.42 -10.19
CA THR A 73 -6.73 0.58 -10.90
C THR A 73 -7.75 1.20 -9.97
N ASN A 74 -8.42 0.38 -9.14
CA ASN A 74 -9.49 0.85 -8.26
C ASN A 74 -9.15 0.82 -6.77
N ALA A 75 -7.90 0.49 -6.41
CA ALA A 75 -7.49 0.30 -5.02
C ALA A 75 -7.87 1.48 -4.10
N PHE A 76 -7.61 2.71 -4.54
CA PHE A 76 -7.86 3.91 -3.73
C PHE A 76 -9.36 4.15 -3.51
N LYS A 77 -10.16 4.04 -4.58
CA LYS A 77 -11.62 4.22 -4.48
C LYS A 77 -12.23 3.17 -3.55
N LYS A 78 -11.80 1.92 -3.68
CA LYS A 78 -12.25 0.80 -2.85
C LYS A 78 -11.82 0.99 -1.39
N ALA A 79 -10.57 1.38 -1.16
CA ALA A 79 -10.04 1.70 0.17
C ALA A 79 -10.89 2.73 0.89
N VAL A 80 -11.15 3.87 0.25
CA VAL A 80 -11.94 4.96 0.85
C VAL A 80 -13.36 4.48 1.14
N ALA A 81 -14.06 3.87 0.17
CA ALA A 81 -15.43 3.42 0.34
C ALA A 81 -15.58 2.38 1.46
N SER A 82 -14.74 1.34 1.47
CA SER A 82 -14.79 0.28 2.48
C SER A 82 -14.40 0.78 3.87
N SER A 83 -13.41 1.67 3.98
CA SER A 83 -13.05 2.28 5.27
C SER A 83 -14.20 3.13 5.82
N SER A 84 -14.86 3.95 4.98
CA SER A 84 -16.00 4.75 5.40
C SER A 84 -17.19 3.89 5.87
N VAL A 85 -17.51 2.82 5.14
CA VAL A 85 -18.57 1.87 5.54
C VAL A 85 -18.22 1.20 6.86
N TYR A 86 -16.98 0.74 7.02
CA TYR A 86 -16.54 0.09 8.24
C TYR A 86 -16.59 1.02 9.46
N GLU A 87 -16.10 2.25 9.34
CA GLU A 87 -16.15 3.23 10.43
C GLU A 87 -17.59 3.60 10.81
N PHE A 88 -18.52 3.68 9.85
CA PHE A 88 -19.94 3.83 10.13
C PHE A 88 -20.52 2.63 10.90
N ILE A 89 -20.25 1.41 10.45
CA ILE A 89 -20.72 0.22 11.18
C ILE A 89 -20.11 0.16 12.58
N LYS A 90 -18.87 0.59 12.74
CA LYS A 90 -18.19 0.61 14.03
C LYS A 90 -18.74 1.68 14.98
N SER A 91 -19.26 2.81 14.48
CA SER A 91 -19.92 3.79 15.34
C SER A 91 -21.19 3.24 15.97
N GLU A 92 -21.92 2.38 15.24
CA GLU A 92 -23.12 1.71 15.72
C GLU A 92 -22.81 0.43 16.51
N TYR A 93 -21.76 -0.30 16.12
CA TYR A 93 -21.34 -1.58 16.71
C TYR A 93 -19.83 -1.56 17.03
N PRO A 94 -19.42 -0.98 18.16
CA PRO A 94 -18.00 -0.73 18.49
C PRO A 94 -17.11 -1.98 18.53
N ASP A 95 -17.70 -3.13 18.90
CA ASP A 95 -16.98 -4.41 19.01
C ASP A 95 -16.85 -5.16 17.67
N SER A 96 -17.45 -4.63 16.60
CA SER A 96 -17.40 -5.25 15.27
C SER A 96 -15.99 -5.22 14.69
N LYS A 97 -15.47 -6.40 14.34
CA LYS A 97 -14.16 -6.57 13.68
C LYS A 97 -14.26 -6.97 12.22
N MET A 98 -15.41 -7.51 11.82
CA MET A 98 -15.63 -8.09 10.50
C MET A 98 -17.02 -7.71 10.02
N LEU A 99 -17.08 -7.26 8.77
CA LEU A 99 -18.30 -7.03 8.03
C LEU A 99 -18.25 -7.89 6.77
N THR A 100 -19.28 -8.70 6.56
CA THR A 100 -19.46 -9.47 5.32
C THR A 100 -20.71 -8.96 4.63
N ILE A 101 -20.56 -8.52 3.39
CA ILE A 101 -21.62 -8.02 2.54
C ILE A 101 -21.74 -8.98 1.36
N LYS A 102 -22.85 -9.71 1.28
CA LYS A 102 -23.18 -10.52 0.13
C LYS A 102 -23.85 -9.64 -0.93
N ASP A 103 -23.24 -9.58 -2.11
CA ASP A 103 -23.82 -9.12 -3.35
C ASP A 103 -24.28 -10.34 -4.17
N ASP A 104 -24.94 -10.14 -5.31
CA ASP A 104 -25.60 -11.22 -6.09
C ASP A 104 -24.68 -12.44 -6.31
N ASP A 105 -23.43 -12.20 -6.72
CA ASP A 105 -22.46 -13.26 -7.07
C ASP A 105 -21.20 -13.27 -6.18
N HIS A 106 -21.06 -12.33 -5.24
CA HIS A 106 -19.80 -12.14 -4.52
C HIS A 106 -20.00 -11.74 -3.05
N TYR A 107 -19.04 -12.13 -2.22
CA TYR A 107 -18.89 -11.68 -0.85
C TYR A 107 -17.81 -10.60 -0.79
N ASN A 108 -18.17 -9.43 -0.27
CA ASN A 108 -17.25 -8.38 0.10
C ASN A 108 -17.02 -8.45 1.60
N ILE A 109 -15.80 -8.74 2.01
CA ILE A 109 -15.40 -8.85 3.40
C ILE A 109 -14.52 -7.66 3.75
N ILE A 110 -14.88 -6.97 4.82
CA ILE A 110 -14.08 -5.90 5.41
C ILE A 110 -13.74 -6.32 6.82
N TYR A 111 -12.44 -6.48 7.09
CA TYR A 111 -11.92 -6.88 8.38
C TYR A 111 -10.98 -5.80 8.91
N SER A 112 -11.04 -5.47 10.19
CA SER A 112 -10.08 -4.54 10.80
C SER A 112 -9.32 -5.19 11.93
N GLU A 113 -8.01 -5.00 11.91
CA GLU A 113 -7.11 -5.39 12.98
C GLU A 113 -6.06 -4.30 13.20
N GLY A 114 -5.93 -3.84 14.45
CA GLY A 114 -5.03 -2.76 14.80
C GLY A 114 -5.30 -1.48 13.99
N ASN A 115 -4.31 -1.05 13.22
CA ASN A 115 -4.40 0.12 12.33
C ASN A 115 -4.69 -0.24 10.85
N LEU A 116 -4.98 -1.51 10.57
CA LEU A 116 -5.17 -2.01 9.21
C LEU A 116 -6.63 -2.38 8.95
N ILE A 117 -7.01 -2.24 7.69
CA ILE A 117 -8.28 -2.67 7.13
C ILE A 117 -7.96 -3.58 5.94
N TYR A 118 -8.56 -4.76 5.92
CA TYR A 118 -8.41 -5.77 4.88
C TYR A 118 -9.74 -5.85 4.16
N ILE A 119 -9.69 -5.65 2.85
CA ILE A 119 -10.84 -5.64 1.97
C ILE A 119 -10.66 -6.79 1.01
N MET A 120 -11.56 -7.75 1.05
CA MET A 120 -11.50 -8.96 0.23
C MET A 120 -12.80 -9.12 -0.55
N LYS A 121 -12.69 -9.54 -1.80
CA LYS A 121 -13.80 -9.93 -2.64
C LYS A 121 -13.60 -11.37 -3.07
N SER A 122 -14.59 -12.22 -2.86
CA SER A 122 -14.56 -13.61 -3.29
C SER A 122 -15.95 -14.06 -3.76
N THR A 123 -16.01 -14.94 -4.73
CA THR A 123 -17.23 -15.68 -5.11
C THR A 123 -17.67 -16.66 -4.02
N GLY A 124 -16.74 -17.16 -3.20
CA GLY A 124 -17.01 -18.04 -2.06
C GLY A 124 -17.22 -17.27 -0.76
N GLU A 125 -18.02 -17.83 0.14
CA GLU A 125 -18.08 -17.33 1.51
C GLU A 125 -16.77 -17.66 2.22
N ILE A 126 -16.11 -16.64 2.79
CA ILE A 126 -14.89 -16.80 3.59
C ILE A 126 -15.29 -16.68 5.05
N THR A 127 -15.00 -17.72 5.82
CA THR A 127 -15.33 -17.76 7.24
C THR A 127 -14.46 -16.77 8.04
N PRO A 128 -14.89 -16.36 9.24
CA PRO A 128 -14.07 -15.56 10.14
C PRO A 128 -12.72 -16.22 10.49
N ILE A 129 -12.68 -17.56 10.54
CA ILE A 129 -11.46 -18.33 10.83
C ILE A 129 -10.46 -18.20 9.67
N GLU A 130 -10.93 -18.35 8.43
CA GLU A 130 -10.10 -18.18 7.23
C GLU A 130 -9.63 -16.73 7.09
N THR A 131 -10.53 -15.77 7.31
CA THR A 131 -10.19 -14.33 7.33
C THR A 131 -9.04 -14.05 8.28
N LYS A 132 -9.10 -14.57 9.51
CA LYS A 132 -8.03 -14.40 10.49
C LYS A 132 -6.70 -15.00 10.02
N LYS A 133 -6.72 -16.22 9.45
CA LYS A 133 -5.51 -16.85 8.88
C LYS A 133 -4.90 -15.99 7.77
N ILE A 134 -5.72 -15.50 6.84
CA ILE A 134 -5.28 -14.64 5.74
C ILE A 134 -4.58 -13.39 6.30
N VAL A 135 -5.20 -12.74 7.28
CA VAL A 135 -4.65 -11.56 7.96
C VAL A 135 -3.30 -11.85 8.62
N GLU A 136 -3.16 -12.99 9.30
CA GLU A 136 -1.89 -13.43 9.88
C GLU A 136 -0.80 -13.62 8.81
N TYR A 137 -1.13 -14.22 7.65
CA TYR A 137 -0.20 -14.34 6.52
C TYR A 137 0.21 -12.97 5.96
N VAL A 138 -0.74 -12.04 5.81
CA VAL A 138 -0.44 -10.68 5.34
C VAL A 138 0.46 -9.94 6.34
N ASN A 139 0.12 -9.99 7.63
CA ASN A 139 0.88 -9.32 8.68
C ASN A 139 2.30 -9.88 8.83
N GLY A 140 2.46 -11.20 8.72
CA GLY A 140 3.77 -11.84 8.69
C GLY A 140 4.65 -11.31 7.55
N LYS A 141 4.07 -10.97 6.39
CA LYS A 141 4.80 -10.35 5.28
C LYS A 141 5.09 -8.88 5.51
N LEU A 142 4.10 -8.11 5.97
CA LEU A 142 4.26 -6.66 6.24
C LEU A 142 5.33 -6.40 7.31
N ASN A 143 5.35 -7.19 8.38
CA ASN A 143 6.37 -7.08 9.43
C ASN A 143 7.77 -7.40 8.91
N LYS A 144 7.91 -8.41 8.03
CA LYS A 144 9.21 -8.71 7.37
C LYS A 144 9.65 -7.60 6.42
N ALA A 145 8.73 -6.92 5.75
CA ALA A 145 9.03 -5.81 4.85
C ALA A 145 9.37 -4.51 5.59
N ALA A 146 8.95 -4.34 6.85
CA ALA A 146 9.31 -3.20 7.69
C ALA A 146 10.71 -3.31 8.33
N ILE A 147 11.27 -4.53 8.36
CA ILE A 147 12.59 -4.85 8.95
C ILE A 147 13.69 -4.95 7.88
N ALA A 148 13.34 -4.99 6.59
CA ALA A 148 14.26 -5.10 5.45
C ALA A 148 14.49 -3.75 4.75
#